data_AF-A0A257TJM3-F1
#
_entry.id   AF-A0A257TJM3-F1
#
_cell.length_a   1.000
_cell.length_b   1.000
_cell.length_c   1.000
_cell.angle_alpha   90.00
_cell.angle_beta   90.00
_cell.angle_gamma   90.00
#
_symmetry.space_group_name_H-M   'P 1'
#
loop_
_entity.id
_entity.type
_entity.pdbx_description
1 polymer ?
#
loop_
_entity_poly.entity_id
_entity_poly.type
_entity_poly.pdbx_seq_one_letter_code
_entity_poly.pdbx_strand_id
1 'polypeptide(L)'
;MKSMWLPWLWPVFNQIILMVYMSAWLRRSNVMTGAEWIKTRFGTGKGATLSHIIVVIFALISVIGFLSYGFKGIGEFAVAFLPPLVTNPATLLAHPDINANLYGLILMAITTLYVVKGGMFSVVITEVLQYAILTISSIAIGIIAMNYVSPAMIHSVLPSGWSNIFFGWHLNMDWSSVNSVASSKVTEFGKWIATDGYSMFGLFFVMVLFKGIFISAAGPAPNYDMQRVLSTKSPVEAAKMSSAVNVVLNPARYLMVAGLSVLALTNFNALYSGSIATPNFETILPEVLAHYIPVGLLGFLMAGLIAAFMSNFAATVNAAPAYIVNDIYKRYINPNADPKVYVNWSYVTTLVVIVVGV
;
A
#
# COMPACT_ATOMS: atom_id res chain seq x y z
N MET A 1 -4.96 -9.36 -18.29
CA MET A 1 -3.79 -8.48 -18.51
C MET A 1 -4.04 -7.01 -18.23
N LYS A 2 -5.23 -6.44 -18.51
CA LYS A 2 -5.48 -4.99 -18.41
C LYS A 2 -5.26 -4.37 -17.02
N SER A 3 -5.31 -5.14 -15.94
CA SER A 3 -4.94 -4.70 -14.59
C SER A 3 -3.49 -4.22 -14.48
N MET A 4 -2.61 -4.55 -15.43
CA MET A 4 -1.24 -4.02 -15.49
C MET A 4 -1.17 -2.49 -15.58
N TRP A 5 -2.26 -1.84 -16.02
CA TRP A 5 -2.37 -0.39 -16.08
C TRP A 5 -2.73 0.25 -14.74
N LEU A 6 -3.26 -0.51 -13.76
CA LEU A 6 -3.62 0.02 -12.43
C LEU A 6 -2.45 0.73 -11.74
N PRO A 7 -1.23 0.17 -11.71
CA PRO A 7 -0.09 0.84 -11.06
C PRO A 7 0.38 2.10 -11.79
N TRP A 8 -0.09 2.35 -13.01
CA TRP A 8 0.20 3.59 -13.73
C TRP A 8 -0.68 4.76 -13.30
N LEU A 9 -1.87 4.53 -12.70
CA LEU A 9 -2.59 5.61 -12.01
C LEU A 9 -1.72 6.22 -10.90
N TRP A 10 -1.01 5.34 -10.20
CA TRP A 10 -0.01 5.57 -9.16
C TRP A 10 0.51 4.18 -8.72
N PRO A 11 1.81 3.94 -8.43
CA PRO A 11 2.92 4.87 -8.24
C PRO A 11 3.92 4.96 -9.42
N VAL A 12 3.70 4.30 -10.56
CA VAL A 12 4.74 4.15 -11.61
C VAL A 12 5.19 5.52 -12.18
N PHE A 13 4.25 6.36 -12.63
CA PHE A 13 4.60 7.71 -13.11
C PHE A 13 5.28 8.55 -12.02
N ASN A 14 4.82 8.42 -10.77
CA ASN A 14 5.39 9.15 -9.64
C ASN A 14 6.87 8.80 -9.45
N GLN A 15 7.21 7.51 -9.43
CA GLN A 15 8.59 7.08 -9.25
C GLN A 15 9.50 7.48 -10.42
N ILE A 16 8.97 7.51 -11.65
CA ILE A 16 9.71 8.00 -12.82
C ILE A 16 9.98 9.50 -12.70
N ILE A 17 8.97 10.31 -12.35
CA ILE A 17 9.13 11.76 -12.20
C ILE A 17 10.04 12.10 -11.01
N LEU A 18 9.93 11.35 -9.90
CA LEU A 18 10.86 11.42 -8.77
C LEU A 18 12.29 11.13 -9.21
N MET A 19 12.51 10.02 -9.93
CA MET A 19 13.83 9.65 -10.44
C MET A 19 14.44 10.73 -11.35
N VAL A 20 13.71 11.18 -12.38
CA VAL A 20 14.26 12.05 -13.42
C VAL A 20 14.43 13.49 -12.93
N TYR A 21 13.54 13.96 -12.06
CA TYR A 21 13.41 15.37 -11.77
C TYR A 21 13.30 15.66 -10.26
N MET A 22 12.24 15.18 -9.62
CA MET A 22 11.80 15.73 -8.34
C MET A 22 12.73 15.35 -7.19
N SER A 23 13.26 14.12 -7.11
CA SER A 23 14.07 13.68 -5.97
C SER A 23 15.38 14.45 -5.84
N ALA A 24 16.02 14.78 -6.97
CA ALA A 24 17.22 15.62 -6.95
C ALA A 24 16.92 17.04 -6.45
N TRP A 25 15.77 17.61 -6.83
CA TRP A 25 15.33 18.94 -6.40
C TRP A 25 14.95 18.96 -4.91
N LEU A 26 14.16 17.98 -4.47
CA LEU A 26 13.80 17.82 -3.06
C LEU A 26 15.07 17.72 -2.21
N ARG A 27 16.03 16.89 -2.61
CA ARG A 27 17.26 16.74 -1.84
C ARG A 27 18.08 18.03 -1.78
N ARG A 28 18.12 18.83 -2.85
CA ARG A 28 18.82 20.14 -2.87
C ARG A 28 18.13 21.20 -1.99
N SER A 29 16.83 21.06 -1.76
CA SER A 29 16.06 22.06 -1.01
C SER A 29 16.39 22.12 0.48
N ASN A 30 16.93 21.04 1.07
CA ASN A 30 17.21 20.91 2.52
C ASN A 30 16.01 21.26 3.44
N VAL A 31 14.79 21.25 2.92
CA VAL A 31 13.56 21.37 3.72
C VAL A 31 13.26 20.06 4.42
N MET A 32 12.41 20.10 5.45
CA MET A 32 12.06 18.89 6.22
C MET A 32 10.74 18.25 5.76
N THR A 33 9.86 19.00 5.11
CA THR A 33 8.52 18.53 4.71
C THR A 33 8.10 18.98 3.32
N GLY A 34 7.13 18.26 2.74
CA GLY A 34 6.55 18.62 1.45
C GLY A 34 5.77 19.94 1.50
N ALA A 35 5.21 20.26 2.66
CA ALA A 35 4.60 21.55 2.89
C ALA A 35 5.64 22.66 2.79
N GLU A 36 6.76 22.55 3.52
CA GLU A 36 7.82 23.56 3.51
C GLU A 36 8.41 23.78 2.11
N TRP A 37 8.52 22.71 1.32
CA TRP A 37 8.99 22.76 -0.07
C TRP A 37 8.20 23.72 -0.96
N ILE A 38 6.90 23.93 -0.71
CA ILE A 38 6.04 24.86 -1.46
C ILE A 38 6.66 26.25 -1.52
N LYS A 39 7.36 26.69 -0.48
CA LYS A 39 8.02 28.00 -0.47
C LYS A 39 9.17 28.10 -1.47
N THR A 40 9.88 27.00 -1.69
CA THR A 40 10.97 26.97 -2.69
C THR A 40 10.43 27.12 -4.10
N ARG A 41 9.20 26.65 -4.34
CA ARG A 41 8.56 26.69 -5.66
C ARG A 41 7.77 27.98 -5.91
N PHE A 42 7.06 28.48 -4.91
CA PHE A 42 6.07 29.57 -5.03
C PHE A 42 6.44 30.83 -4.24
N GLY A 43 7.60 30.85 -3.57
CA GLY A 43 8.07 31.98 -2.77
C GLY A 43 7.42 32.06 -1.38
N THR A 44 7.46 33.25 -0.77
CA THR A 44 7.02 33.49 0.63
C THR A 44 5.75 34.33 0.73
N GLY A 45 5.08 34.61 -0.39
CA GLY A 45 3.85 35.41 -0.42
C GLY A 45 2.66 34.74 0.28
N LYS A 46 1.54 35.47 0.35
CA LYS A 46 0.28 34.98 0.94
C LYS A 46 -0.19 33.66 0.32
N GLY A 47 -0.14 33.54 -1.01
CA GLY A 47 -0.52 32.32 -1.72
C GLY A 47 0.29 31.10 -1.29
N ALA A 48 1.62 31.21 -1.24
CA ALA A 48 2.50 30.12 -0.81
C ALA A 48 2.28 29.74 0.67
N THR A 49 1.96 30.71 1.52
CA THR A 49 1.65 30.45 2.94
C THR A 49 0.32 29.72 3.10
N LEU A 50 -0.72 30.09 2.35
CA LEU A 50 -2.00 29.39 2.35
C LEU A 50 -1.86 27.97 1.79
N SER A 51 -1.14 27.79 0.69
CA SER A 51 -0.85 26.46 0.13
C SER A 51 -0.07 25.58 1.12
N HIS A 52 0.92 26.14 1.82
CA HIS A 52 1.62 25.46 2.92
C HIS A 52 0.66 24.95 3.99
N ILE A 53 -0.22 25.81 4.49
CA ILE A 53 -1.19 25.44 5.54
C ILE A 53 -2.16 24.34 5.05
N ILE A 54 -2.68 24.47 3.83
CA ILE A 54 -3.59 23.47 3.25
C ILE A 54 -2.90 22.10 3.15
N VAL A 55 -1.63 22.08 2.72
CA VAL A 55 -0.86 20.84 2.61
C VAL A 55 -0.57 20.22 3.98
N VAL A 56 -0.29 21.03 5.00
CA VAL A 56 -0.17 20.54 6.39
C VAL A 56 -1.48 19.92 6.87
N ILE A 57 -2.61 20.59 6.71
CA ILE A 57 -3.93 20.07 7.13
C ILE A 57 -4.23 18.76 6.40
N PHE A 58 -4.04 18.73 5.08
CA PHE A 58 -4.26 17.52 4.29
C PHE A 58 -3.34 16.37 4.72
N ALA A 59 -2.08 16.66 5.04
CA ALA A 59 -1.13 15.65 5.56
C ALA A 59 -1.64 15.03 6.86
N LEU A 60 -2.13 15.85 7.81
CA LEU A 60 -2.60 15.37 9.11
C LEU A 60 -3.89 14.57 9.01
N ILE A 61 -4.84 15.01 8.18
CA ILE A 61 -6.05 14.23 7.88
C ILE A 61 -5.67 12.90 7.23
N SER A 62 -4.74 12.92 6.27
CA SER A 62 -4.27 11.71 5.58
C SER A 62 -3.58 10.74 6.53
N VAL A 63 -2.74 11.24 7.45
CA VAL A 63 -2.10 10.43 8.49
C VAL A 63 -3.17 9.72 9.30
N ILE A 64 -4.13 10.45 9.89
CA ILE A 64 -5.18 9.84 10.71
C ILE A 64 -5.96 8.80 9.90
N GLY A 65 -6.40 9.14 8.68
CA GLY A 65 -7.12 8.23 7.80
C GLY A 65 -6.34 6.95 7.46
N PHE A 66 -5.05 7.06 7.17
CA PHE A 66 -4.20 5.90 6.91
C PHE A 66 -3.93 5.07 8.17
N LEU A 67 -3.83 5.69 9.35
CA LEU A 67 -3.70 4.96 10.62
C LEU A 67 -4.98 4.17 10.94
N SER A 68 -6.16 4.78 10.77
CA SER A 68 -7.45 4.12 10.99
C SER A 68 -7.70 2.99 9.98
N TYR A 69 -7.44 3.25 8.70
CA TYR A 69 -7.50 2.21 7.67
C TYR A 69 -6.49 1.09 7.96
N GLY A 70 -5.29 1.46 8.40
CA GLY A 70 -4.24 0.56 8.84
C GLY A 70 -4.71 -0.37 9.98
N PHE A 71 -5.31 0.20 11.01
CA PHE A 71 -5.81 -0.54 12.17
C PHE A 71 -6.83 -1.61 11.78
N LYS A 72 -7.84 -1.25 10.98
CA LYS A 72 -8.86 -2.20 10.54
C LYS A 72 -8.26 -3.27 9.61
N GLY A 73 -7.45 -2.86 8.64
CA GLY A 73 -6.86 -3.76 7.65
C GLY A 73 -5.93 -4.81 8.25
N ILE A 74 -5.04 -4.45 9.19
CA ILE A 74 -4.13 -5.42 9.81
C ILE A 74 -4.88 -6.40 10.72
N GLY A 75 -5.92 -5.92 11.40
CA GLY A 75 -6.76 -6.74 12.27
C GLY A 75 -7.50 -7.82 11.49
N GLU A 76 -8.18 -7.44 10.41
CA GLU A 76 -8.90 -8.39 9.55
C GLU A 76 -7.95 -9.38 8.89
N PHE A 77 -6.80 -8.90 8.41
CA PHE A 77 -5.77 -9.75 7.85
C PHE A 77 -5.24 -10.77 8.88
N ALA A 78 -4.97 -10.34 10.12
CA ALA A 78 -4.46 -11.21 11.17
C ALA A 78 -5.44 -12.33 11.54
N VAL A 79 -6.74 -12.04 11.62
CA VAL A 79 -7.78 -13.05 11.96
C VAL A 79 -7.88 -14.15 10.90
N ALA A 80 -7.53 -13.88 9.65
CA ALA A 80 -7.53 -14.90 8.60
C ALA A 80 -6.47 -16.00 8.81
N PHE A 81 -5.42 -15.73 9.58
CA PHE A 81 -4.27 -16.65 9.73
C PHE A 81 -3.91 -17.00 11.18
N LEU A 82 -4.37 -16.22 12.16
CA LEU A 82 -4.05 -16.40 13.57
C LEU A 82 -5.25 -16.93 14.36
N PRO A 83 -5.02 -17.78 15.39
CA PRO A 83 -6.08 -18.39 16.17
C PRO A 83 -6.82 -17.35 17.05
N PRO A 84 -8.16 -17.33 17.08
CA PRO A 84 -8.92 -16.29 17.78
C PRO A 84 -8.51 -16.14 19.25
N LEU A 85 -8.31 -14.89 19.69
CA LEU A 85 -7.96 -14.53 21.07
C LEU A 85 -9.17 -14.65 22.01
N VAL A 86 -10.36 -14.32 21.50
CA VAL A 86 -11.65 -14.43 22.18
C VAL A 86 -12.51 -15.44 21.43
N THR A 87 -12.96 -16.47 22.15
CA THR A 87 -13.76 -17.58 21.60
C THR A 87 -15.17 -17.67 22.20
N ASN A 88 -15.49 -16.85 23.20
CA ASN A 88 -16.80 -16.87 23.86
C ASN A 88 -17.91 -16.45 22.87
N PRO A 89 -18.93 -17.31 22.61
CA PRO A 89 -19.97 -17.02 21.63
C PRO A 89 -20.81 -15.79 21.94
N ALA A 90 -21.11 -15.52 23.22
CA ALA A 90 -21.91 -14.35 23.61
C ALA A 90 -21.13 -13.05 23.37
N THR A 91 -19.82 -13.05 23.65
CA THR A 91 -18.96 -11.90 23.37
C THR A 91 -18.80 -11.66 21.87
N LEU A 92 -18.64 -12.73 21.08
CA LEU A 92 -18.51 -12.63 19.62
C LEU A 92 -19.81 -12.14 18.96
N LEU A 93 -20.97 -12.49 19.52
CA LEU A 93 -22.25 -11.96 19.04
C LEU A 93 -22.41 -10.46 19.33
N ALA A 94 -21.98 -10.01 20.51
CA ALA A 94 -22.04 -8.61 20.90
C ALA A 94 -20.97 -7.75 20.17
N HIS A 95 -19.80 -8.32 19.90
CA HIS A 95 -18.65 -7.64 19.32
C HIS A 95 -17.99 -8.52 18.23
N PRO A 96 -18.53 -8.56 17.00
CA PRO A 96 -18.04 -9.44 15.95
C PRO A 96 -16.59 -9.17 15.54
N ASP A 97 -16.16 -7.90 15.64
CA ASP A 97 -14.82 -7.45 15.24
C ASP A 97 -13.77 -7.54 16.37
N ILE A 98 -14.11 -8.09 17.55
CA ILE A 98 -13.24 -8.01 18.73
C ILE A 98 -11.85 -8.62 18.50
N ASN A 99 -11.78 -9.76 17.81
CA ASN A 99 -10.50 -10.41 17.51
C ASN A 99 -9.65 -9.58 16.55
N ALA A 100 -10.27 -9.00 15.50
CA ALA A 100 -9.57 -8.13 14.56
C ALA A 100 -9.02 -6.89 15.28
N ASN A 101 -9.84 -6.23 16.10
CA ASN A 101 -9.44 -5.05 16.85
C ASN A 101 -8.31 -5.37 17.85
N LEU A 102 -8.36 -6.50 18.55
CA LEU A 102 -7.31 -6.91 19.48
C LEU A 102 -5.99 -7.19 18.75
N TYR A 103 -6.01 -7.87 17.61
CA TYR A 103 -4.79 -8.05 16.80
C TYR A 103 -4.25 -6.73 16.28
N GLY A 104 -5.12 -5.84 15.79
CA GLY A 104 -4.75 -4.48 15.40
C GLY A 104 -4.03 -3.74 16.52
N LEU A 105 -4.60 -3.78 17.74
CA LEU A 105 -4.03 -3.15 18.92
C LEU A 105 -2.65 -3.72 19.26
N ILE A 106 -2.51 -5.05 19.30
CA ILE A 106 -1.25 -5.72 19.63
C ILE A 106 -0.17 -5.35 18.61
N LEU A 107 -0.47 -5.48 17.31
CA LEU A 107 0.50 -5.24 16.24
C LEU A 107 0.89 -3.76 16.17
N MET A 108 -0.07 -2.84 16.30
CA MET A 108 0.23 -1.40 16.31
C MET A 108 0.94 -0.97 17.58
N ALA A 109 0.65 -1.56 18.74
CA ALA A 109 1.39 -1.29 19.97
C ALA A 109 2.86 -1.72 19.83
N ILE A 110 3.12 -2.95 19.36
CA ILE A 110 4.48 -3.43 19.08
C ILE A 110 5.19 -2.50 18.08
N THR A 111 4.47 -2.10 17.03
CA THR A 111 5.02 -1.22 16.00
C THR A 111 5.40 0.14 16.57
N THR A 112 4.51 0.72 17.37
CA THR A 112 4.71 2.01 18.04
C THR A 112 5.96 1.99 18.92
N LEU A 113 6.17 0.92 19.70
CA LEU A 113 7.32 0.81 20.60
C LEU A 113 8.65 0.94 19.86
N TYR A 114 8.83 0.24 18.74
CA TYR A 114 10.09 0.33 18.01
C TYR A 114 10.22 1.63 17.20
N VAL A 115 9.11 2.19 16.70
CA VAL A 115 9.13 3.46 15.94
C VAL A 115 9.50 4.63 16.84
N VAL A 116 8.88 4.73 18.02
CA VAL A 116 9.18 5.78 18.99
C VAL A 116 10.64 5.68 19.44
N LYS A 117 11.15 4.47 19.71
CA LYS A 117 12.54 4.28 20.16
C LYS A 117 13.57 4.49 19.04
N GLY A 118 13.26 4.06 17.82
CA GLY A 118 14.23 3.91 16.74
C GLY A 118 14.19 5.00 15.66
N GLY A 119 13.11 5.78 15.59
CA GLY A 119 12.92 6.84 14.59
C GLY A 119 13.05 6.34 13.14
N MET A 120 13.36 7.26 12.22
CA MET A 120 13.47 6.99 10.79
C MET A 120 14.50 5.89 10.46
N PHE A 121 15.59 5.80 11.22
CA PHE A 121 16.63 4.79 11.00
C PHE A 121 16.09 3.36 11.22
N SER A 122 15.35 3.14 12.31
CA SER A 122 14.73 1.84 12.58
C SER A 122 13.72 1.47 11.50
N VAL A 123 12.93 2.43 11.03
CA VAL A 123 11.94 2.21 9.95
C VAL A 123 12.66 1.66 8.71
N VAL A 124 13.71 2.33 8.24
CA VAL A 124 14.45 1.93 7.03
C VAL A 124 15.10 0.54 7.18
N ILE A 125 15.72 0.24 8.33
CA ILE A 125 16.36 -1.07 8.52
C ILE A 125 15.33 -2.20 8.52
N THR A 126 14.18 -2.00 9.19
CA THR A 126 13.10 -3.00 9.17
C THR A 126 12.53 -3.21 7.76
N GLU A 127 12.43 -2.14 6.95
CA GLU A 127 11.96 -2.22 5.56
C GLU A 127 12.89 -3.07 4.67
N VAL A 128 14.21 -2.95 4.85
CA VAL A 128 15.17 -3.77 4.08
C VAL A 128 15.01 -5.25 4.38
N LEU A 129 14.86 -5.61 5.66
CA LEU A 129 14.63 -7.00 6.06
C LEU A 129 13.31 -7.54 5.51
N GLN A 130 12.24 -6.75 5.59
CA GLN A 130 10.92 -7.11 5.05
C GLN A 130 10.94 -7.30 3.55
N TYR A 131 11.64 -6.41 2.84
CA TYR A 131 11.81 -6.53 1.39
C TYR A 131 12.54 -7.83 1.02
N ALA A 132 13.60 -8.20 1.75
CA ALA A 132 14.30 -9.46 1.52
C ALA A 132 13.38 -10.69 1.74
N ILE A 133 12.62 -10.69 2.83
CA ILE A 133 11.65 -11.76 3.14
C ILE A 133 10.62 -11.88 2.00
N LEU A 134 9.97 -10.77 1.64
CA LEU A 134 8.95 -10.77 0.58
C LEU A 134 9.53 -11.11 -0.79
N THR A 135 10.79 -10.76 -1.06
CA THR A 135 11.46 -11.13 -2.31
C THR A 135 11.65 -12.64 -2.39
N ILE A 136 12.15 -13.26 -1.32
CA ILE A 136 12.32 -14.72 -1.25
C ILE A 136 10.95 -15.41 -1.40
N SER A 137 9.93 -14.92 -0.69
CA SER A 137 8.56 -15.43 -0.83
C SER A 137 8.01 -15.27 -2.25
N SER A 138 8.28 -14.13 -2.91
CA SER A 138 7.82 -13.88 -4.28
C SER A 138 8.40 -14.87 -5.28
N ILE A 139 9.70 -15.18 -5.16
CA ILE A 139 10.38 -16.14 -6.02
C ILE A 139 9.82 -17.54 -5.79
N ALA A 140 9.66 -17.94 -4.52
CA ALA A 140 9.10 -19.24 -4.17
C ALA A 140 7.66 -19.41 -4.68
N ILE A 141 6.81 -18.40 -4.52
CA ILE A 141 5.44 -18.39 -5.05
C ILE A 141 5.45 -18.46 -6.58
N GLY A 142 6.33 -17.72 -7.24
CA GLY A 142 6.49 -17.79 -8.69
C GLY A 142 6.84 -19.20 -9.17
N ILE A 143 7.77 -19.87 -8.50
CA ILE A 143 8.16 -21.26 -8.80
C ILE A 143 6.99 -22.22 -8.54
N ILE A 144 6.29 -22.08 -7.42
CA ILE A 144 5.10 -22.89 -7.10
C ILE A 144 4.05 -22.72 -8.19
N ALA A 145 3.73 -21.48 -8.57
CA ALA A 145 2.75 -21.21 -9.63
C ALA A 145 3.16 -21.88 -10.96
N MET A 146 4.43 -21.82 -11.35
CA MET A 146 4.92 -22.49 -12.57
C MET A 146 4.84 -24.02 -12.51
N ASN A 147 4.96 -24.61 -11.31
CA ASN A 147 4.86 -26.06 -11.13
C ASN A 147 3.41 -26.56 -11.11
N TYR A 148 2.48 -25.79 -10.55
CA TYR A 148 1.07 -26.19 -10.39
C TYR A 148 0.19 -25.77 -11.57
N VAL A 149 0.60 -24.76 -12.35
CA VAL A 149 -0.23 -24.20 -13.41
C VAL A 149 0.44 -24.36 -14.76
N SER A 150 -0.14 -25.22 -15.61
CA SER A 150 0.29 -25.37 -17.00
C SER A 150 -0.26 -24.24 -17.89
N PRO A 151 0.40 -23.90 -19.01
CA PRO A 151 -0.14 -22.94 -19.97
C PRO A 151 -1.55 -23.30 -20.48
N ALA A 152 -1.83 -24.60 -20.66
CA ALA A 152 -3.15 -25.08 -21.09
C ALA A 152 -4.25 -24.77 -20.06
N MET A 153 -3.95 -24.89 -18.76
CA MET A 153 -4.88 -24.52 -17.69
C MET A 153 -5.17 -23.01 -17.68
N ILE A 154 -4.18 -22.19 -18.02
CA ILE A 154 -4.40 -20.74 -18.14
C ILE A 154 -5.32 -20.47 -19.32
N HIS A 155 -5.04 -21.04 -20.49
CA HIS A 155 -5.87 -20.83 -21.68
C HIS A 155 -7.31 -21.32 -21.52
N SER A 156 -7.57 -22.33 -20.69
CA SER A 156 -8.93 -22.81 -20.44
C SER A 156 -9.77 -21.89 -19.56
N VAL A 157 -9.16 -20.93 -18.84
CA VAL A 157 -9.85 -20.01 -17.92
C VAL A 157 -9.77 -18.55 -18.35
N LEU A 158 -9.31 -18.27 -19.58
CA LEU A 158 -9.18 -16.91 -20.08
C LEU A 158 -10.16 -16.59 -21.21
N PRO A 159 -10.84 -15.43 -21.16
CA PRO A 159 -11.66 -14.96 -22.27
C PRO A 159 -10.82 -14.55 -23.47
N SER A 160 -11.44 -14.62 -24.65
CA SER A 160 -10.84 -14.08 -25.88
C SER A 160 -10.47 -12.61 -25.69
N GLY A 161 -9.26 -12.23 -26.12
CA GLY A 161 -8.77 -10.86 -26.00
C GLY A 161 -8.16 -10.50 -24.64
N TRP A 162 -8.16 -11.41 -23.64
CA TRP A 162 -7.53 -11.14 -22.33
C TRP A 162 -6.03 -10.86 -22.41
N SER A 163 -5.35 -11.45 -23.39
CA SER A 163 -3.92 -11.24 -23.67
C SER A 163 -3.61 -9.89 -24.32
N ASN A 164 -4.62 -9.19 -24.85
CA ASN A 164 -4.42 -7.87 -25.40
C ASN A 164 -4.18 -6.86 -24.28
N ILE A 165 -2.99 -6.27 -24.28
CA ILE A 165 -2.57 -5.27 -23.29
C ILE A 165 -3.11 -3.87 -23.62
N PHE A 166 -3.54 -3.61 -24.85
CA PHE A 166 -4.06 -2.29 -25.23
C PHE A 166 -5.49 -2.06 -24.73
N PHE A 167 -5.83 -0.78 -24.62
CA PHE A 167 -7.11 -0.31 -24.12
C PHE A 167 -8.04 0.11 -25.26
N GLY A 168 -9.33 0.02 -25.00
CA GLY A 168 -10.39 0.63 -25.80
C GLY A 168 -11.34 1.38 -24.87
N TRP A 169 -12.41 1.98 -25.41
CA TRP A 169 -13.41 2.70 -24.60
C TRP A 169 -14.06 1.82 -23.53
N HIS A 170 -14.30 0.55 -23.87
CA HIS A 170 -14.86 -0.45 -22.97
C HIS A 170 -13.91 -1.62 -22.74
N LEU A 171 -14.06 -2.28 -21.58
CA LEU A 171 -13.25 -3.44 -21.22
C LEU A 171 -13.49 -4.62 -22.17
N ASN A 172 -14.75 -4.81 -22.61
CA ASN A 172 -15.19 -5.82 -23.58
C ASN A 172 -14.61 -7.22 -23.30
N MET A 173 -14.65 -7.65 -22.04
CA MET A 173 -14.25 -9.00 -21.64
C MET A 173 -15.49 -9.80 -21.26
N ASP A 174 -15.80 -10.81 -22.06
CA ASP A 174 -16.88 -11.73 -21.80
C ASP A 174 -16.36 -12.97 -21.07
N TRP A 175 -16.64 -13.06 -19.78
CA TRP A 175 -16.26 -14.19 -18.94
C TRP A 175 -17.30 -15.33 -18.95
N SER A 176 -18.48 -15.12 -19.56
CA SER A 176 -19.57 -16.09 -19.57
C SER A 176 -19.24 -17.34 -20.40
N SER A 177 -18.40 -17.19 -21.43
CA SER A 177 -18.02 -18.27 -22.34
C SER A 177 -16.85 -19.12 -21.85
N VAL A 178 -16.24 -18.79 -20.70
CA VAL A 178 -14.89 -19.25 -20.35
C VAL A 178 -14.87 -20.49 -19.46
N ASN A 179 -15.98 -20.98 -18.92
CA ASN A 179 -15.96 -22.31 -18.28
C ASN A 179 -17.35 -22.93 -18.09
N SER A 180 -17.58 -24.10 -18.68
CA SER A 180 -18.77 -24.94 -18.46
C SER A 180 -18.73 -25.73 -17.14
N VAL A 181 -17.62 -25.70 -16.38
CA VAL A 181 -17.46 -26.46 -15.12
C VAL A 181 -17.60 -25.59 -13.85
N ALA A 182 -17.62 -24.26 -13.98
CA ALA A 182 -17.75 -23.30 -12.87
C ALA A 182 -18.80 -22.19 -13.15
N SER A 183 -19.80 -22.52 -13.97
CA SER A 183 -20.60 -21.54 -14.71
C SER A 183 -21.37 -20.55 -13.82
N SER A 184 -21.86 -20.94 -12.64
CA SER A 184 -22.65 -20.05 -11.79
C SER A 184 -21.80 -19.00 -11.05
N LYS A 185 -20.72 -19.42 -10.38
CA LYS A 185 -19.83 -18.51 -9.63
C LYS A 185 -19.09 -17.52 -10.54
N VAL A 186 -18.61 -18.00 -11.71
CA VAL A 186 -17.88 -17.16 -12.67
C VAL A 186 -18.83 -16.21 -13.41
N THR A 187 -20.07 -16.61 -13.68
CA THR A 187 -21.09 -15.71 -14.27
C THR A 187 -21.48 -14.61 -13.30
N GLU A 188 -21.67 -14.93 -12.01
CA GLU A 188 -21.97 -13.92 -10.99
C GLU A 188 -20.77 -12.97 -10.74
N PHE A 189 -19.54 -13.50 -10.79
CA PHE A 189 -18.33 -12.67 -10.82
C PHE A 189 -18.33 -11.73 -12.04
N GLY A 190 -18.72 -12.22 -13.22
CA GLY A 190 -18.87 -11.40 -14.43
C GLY A 190 -19.92 -10.30 -14.27
N LYS A 191 -21.05 -10.58 -13.60
CA LYS A 191 -22.09 -9.58 -13.28
C LYS A 191 -21.57 -8.53 -12.32
N TRP A 192 -20.83 -8.93 -11.28
CA TRP A 192 -20.20 -8.00 -10.35
C TRP A 192 -19.23 -7.04 -11.07
N ILE A 193 -18.35 -7.55 -11.94
CA ILE A 193 -17.45 -6.73 -12.77
C ILE A 193 -18.23 -5.71 -13.61
N ALA A 194 -19.37 -6.11 -14.16
CA ALA A 194 -20.21 -5.21 -14.95
C ALA A 194 -20.80 -4.06 -14.11
N THR A 195 -21.08 -4.32 -12.82
CA THR A 195 -21.61 -3.33 -11.87
C THR A 195 -20.53 -2.51 -11.14
N ASP A 196 -19.27 -2.97 -11.09
CA ASP A 196 -18.16 -2.35 -10.34
C ASP A 196 -17.55 -1.12 -11.05
N GLY A 197 -18.17 -0.63 -12.13
CA GLY A 197 -17.79 0.63 -12.81
C GLY A 197 -16.53 0.57 -13.69
N TYR A 198 -15.75 -0.51 -13.66
CA TYR A 198 -14.56 -0.69 -14.51
C TYR A 198 -14.86 -1.02 -15.98
N SER A 199 -16.12 -1.11 -16.37
CA SER A 199 -16.53 -1.41 -17.75
C SER A 199 -16.06 -0.33 -18.74
N MET A 200 -16.00 0.94 -18.33
CA MET A 200 -15.50 2.08 -19.13
C MET A 200 -13.98 2.23 -19.04
N PHE A 201 -13.26 1.22 -19.53
CA PHE A 201 -11.80 1.15 -19.43
C PHE A 201 -11.07 2.34 -20.09
N GLY A 202 -11.66 2.96 -21.11
CA GLY A 202 -11.08 4.15 -21.76
C GLY A 202 -11.02 5.35 -20.81
N LEU A 203 -12.07 5.59 -20.02
CA LEU A 203 -12.07 6.66 -19.02
C LEU A 203 -11.07 6.38 -17.91
N PHE A 204 -10.92 5.12 -17.51
CA PHE A 204 -9.86 4.71 -16.60
C PHE A 204 -8.47 5.05 -17.16
N PHE A 205 -8.22 4.81 -18.45
CA PHE A 205 -6.95 5.16 -19.07
C PHE A 205 -6.75 6.67 -19.20
N VAL A 206 -7.82 7.44 -19.47
CA VAL A 206 -7.79 8.91 -19.39
C VAL A 206 -7.40 9.35 -17.98
N MET A 207 -7.92 8.74 -16.93
CA MET A 207 -7.48 9.01 -15.55
C MET A 207 -6.01 8.64 -15.34
N VAL A 208 -5.52 7.53 -15.87
CA VAL A 208 -4.08 7.16 -15.80
C VAL A 208 -3.21 8.30 -16.36
N LEU A 209 -3.56 8.85 -17.52
CA LEU A 209 -2.80 9.92 -18.16
C LEU A 209 -2.97 11.26 -17.44
N PHE A 210 -4.21 11.71 -17.21
CA PHE A 210 -4.50 13.04 -16.68
C PHE A 210 -4.32 13.15 -15.16
N LYS A 211 -4.66 12.12 -14.40
CA LYS A 211 -4.41 12.13 -12.96
C LYS A 211 -2.99 11.69 -12.65
N GLY A 212 -2.53 10.58 -13.24
CA GLY A 212 -1.24 9.98 -12.92
C GLY A 212 -0.06 10.91 -13.22
N ILE A 213 0.00 11.50 -14.42
CA ILE A 213 1.12 12.38 -14.81
C ILE A 213 1.08 13.70 -14.03
N PHE A 214 -0.08 14.36 -13.96
CA PHE A 214 -0.18 15.69 -13.34
C PHE A 214 0.02 15.65 -11.83
N ILE A 215 -0.53 14.64 -11.12
CA ILE A 215 -0.26 14.49 -9.68
C ILE A 215 1.22 14.23 -9.44
N SER A 216 1.84 13.37 -10.25
CA SER A 216 3.28 13.06 -10.12
C SER A 216 4.17 14.29 -10.38
N ALA A 217 3.73 15.20 -11.26
CA ALA A 217 4.43 16.44 -11.57
C ALA A 217 4.10 17.61 -10.62
N ALA A 218 3.05 17.50 -9.80
CA ALA A 218 2.54 18.60 -8.98
C ALA A 218 3.48 18.98 -7.83
N GLY A 219 4.39 18.10 -7.43
CA GLY A 219 5.29 18.31 -6.30
C GLY A 219 5.39 17.07 -5.40
N PRO A 220 6.13 17.17 -4.29
CA PRO A 220 6.17 16.10 -3.31
C PRO A 220 4.78 15.86 -2.71
N ALA A 221 4.37 14.60 -2.66
CA ALA A 221 3.19 14.21 -1.90
C ALA A 221 3.45 14.48 -0.39
N PRO A 222 2.43 14.93 0.36
CA PRO A 222 2.58 15.22 1.78
C PRO A 222 2.54 13.95 2.63
N ASN A 223 3.53 13.09 2.43
CA ASN A 223 3.65 11.79 3.07
C ASN A 223 5.10 11.53 3.52
N TYR A 224 5.37 10.32 4.01
CA TYR A 224 6.68 9.89 4.51
C TYR A 224 7.73 9.67 3.42
N ASP A 225 7.35 9.54 2.15
CA ASP A 225 8.27 9.18 1.06
C ASP A 225 9.34 10.27 0.85
N MET A 226 8.94 11.54 1.02
CA MET A 226 9.86 12.66 0.95
C MET A 226 10.98 12.59 2.00
N GLN A 227 10.70 12.07 3.21
CA GLN A 227 11.73 11.94 4.24
C GLN A 227 12.84 10.99 3.81
N ARG A 228 12.51 9.93 3.06
CA ARG A 228 13.50 8.99 2.52
C ARG A 228 14.39 9.68 1.48
N VAL A 229 13.79 10.45 0.57
CA VAL A 229 14.51 11.25 -0.43
C VAL A 229 15.47 12.23 0.23
N LEU A 230 15.01 12.95 1.26
CA LEU A 230 15.82 13.94 2.00
C LEU A 230 16.94 13.31 2.82
N SER A 231 16.77 12.07 3.26
CA SER A 231 17.77 11.31 4.04
C SER A 231 18.92 10.75 3.20
N THR A 232 18.84 10.85 1.86
CA THR A 232 19.93 10.41 0.97
C THR A 232 21.16 11.32 1.06
N LYS A 233 22.34 10.79 0.70
CA LYS A 233 23.61 11.53 0.80
C LYS A 233 23.73 12.69 -0.18
N SER A 234 23.17 12.54 -1.39
CA SER A 234 23.30 13.53 -2.46
C SER A 234 22.08 13.51 -3.38
N PRO A 235 21.86 14.56 -4.20
CA PRO A 235 20.78 14.60 -5.18
C PRO A 235 20.82 13.44 -6.20
N VAL A 236 22.02 12.95 -6.53
CA VAL A 236 22.18 11.79 -7.43
C VAL A 236 21.71 10.52 -6.73
N GLU A 237 22.08 10.33 -5.46
CA GLU A 237 21.63 9.18 -4.67
C GLU A 237 20.12 9.23 -4.43
N ALA A 238 19.53 10.42 -4.27
CA ALA A 238 18.08 10.63 -4.20
C ALA A 238 17.36 10.13 -5.47
N ALA A 239 17.88 10.49 -6.65
CA ALA A 239 17.33 10.03 -7.93
C ALA A 239 17.46 8.51 -8.10
N LYS A 240 18.62 7.94 -7.75
CA LYS A 240 18.86 6.49 -7.78
C LYS A 240 17.93 5.74 -6.84
N MET A 241 17.70 6.26 -5.64
CA MET A 241 16.76 5.68 -4.67
C MET A 241 15.36 5.55 -5.28
N SER A 242 14.85 6.62 -5.91
CA SER A 242 13.55 6.57 -6.60
C SER A 242 13.56 5.62 -7.81
N SER A 243 14.68 5.52 -8.55
CA SER A 243 14.81 4.54 -9.64
C SER A 243 14.74 3.09 -9.16
N ALA A 244 15.28 2.81 -7.97
CA ALA A 244 15.35 1.47 -7.42
C ALA A 244 13.96 0.88 -7.18
N VAL A 245 12.94 1.72 -6.90
CA VAL A 245 11.56 1.25 -6.77
C VAL A 245 11.08 0.55 -8.05
N ASN A 246 11.40 1.08 -9.23
CA ASN A 246 10.96 0.48 -10.48
C ASN A 246 11.73 -0.78 -10.87
N VAL A 247 13.01 -0.85 -10.53
CA VAL A 247 13.91 -1.93 -10.99
C VAL A 247 14.01 -3.07 -9.97
N VAL A 248 13.91 -2.76 -8.67
CA VAL A 248 14.13 -3.71 -7.58
C VAL A 248 12.79 -4.17 -7.01
N LEU A 249 11.92 -3.23 -6.61
CA LEU A 249 10.66 -3.58 -5.94
C LEU A 249 9.63 -4.21 -6.90
N ASN A 250 9.44 -3.63 -8.09
CA ASN A 250 8.37 -4.05 -9.00
C ASN A 250 8.51 -5.51 -9.48
N PRO A 251 9.68 -6.03 -9.88
CA PRO A 251 9.80 -7.43 -10.31
C PRO A 251 9.35 -8.43 -9.24
N ALA A 252 9.82 -8.30 -8.00
CA ALA A 252 9.41 -9.17 -6.90
C ALA A 252 7.90 -9.05 -6.63
N ARG A 253 7.38 -7.81 -6.61
CA ARG A 253 5.94 -7.55 -6.42
C ARG A 253 5.09 -8.24 -7.49
N TYR A 254 5.41 -8.04 -8.77
CA TYR A 254 4.61 -8.60 -9.86
C TYR A 254 4.77 -10.11 -9.97
N LEU A 255 5.93 -10.67 -9.65
CA LEU A 255 6.12 -12.12 -9.60
C LEU A 255 5.19 -12.75 -8.56
N MET A 256 5.13 -12.18 -7.35
CA MET A 256 4.23 -12.64 -6.29
C MET A 256 2.76 -12.48 -6.69
N VAL A 257 2.36 -11.27 -7.10
CA VAL A 257 0.96 -10.97 -7.45
C VAL A 257 0.50 -11.81 -8.63
N ALA A 258 1.33 -11.94 -9.68
CA ALA A 258 1.00 -12.79 -10.82
C ALA A 258 0.88 -14.25 -10.39
N GLY A 259 1.88 -14.79 -9.67
CA GLY A 259 1.87 -16.18 -9.20
C GLY A 259 0.61 -16.53 -8.39
N LEU A 260 0.26 -15.71 -7.40
CA LEU A 260 -0.97 -15.88 -6.62
C LEU A 260 -2.22 -15.75 -7.49
N SER A 261 -2.25 -14.78 -8.41
CA SER A 261 -3.39 -14.57 -9.30
C SER A 261 -3.63 -15.75 -10.24
N VAL A 262 -2.58 -16.37 -10.80
CA VAL A 262 -2.76 -17.50 -11.72
C VAL A 262 -3.20 -18.76 -10.96
N LEU A 263 -2.64 -18.99 -9.76
CA LEU A 263 -3.08 -20.08 -8.87
C LEU A 263 -4.56 -19.92 -8.52
N ALA A 264 -4.98 -18.71 -8.12
CA ALA A 264 -6.36 -18.39 -7.81
C ALA A 264 -7.29 -18.56 -9.02
N LEU A 265 -6.92 -17.98 -10.17
CA LEU A 265 -7.78 -17.94 -11.36
C LEU A 265 -8.04 -19.33 -11.95
N THR A 266 -7.01 -20.17 -11.99
CA THR A 266 -7.13 -21.53 -12.55
C THR A 266 -7.87 -22.50 -11.63
N ASN A 267 -7.98 -22.19 -10.34
CA ASN A 267 -8.63 -23.03 -9.32
C ASN A 267 -9.78 -22.32 -8.60
N PHE A 268 -10.33 -21.28 -9.21
CA PHE A 268 -11.29 -20.37 -8.58
C PHE A 268 -12.51 -21.09 -7.96
N ASN A 269 -13.04 -22.11 -8.64
CA ASN A 269 -14.21 -22.84 -8.15
C ASN A 269 -13.95 -23.58 -6.83
N ALA A 270 -12.76 -24.17 -6.70
CA ALA A 270 -12.36 -24.92 -5.51
C ALA A 270 -12.00 -23.98 -4.35
N LEU A 271 -11.37 -22.85 -4.65
CA LEU A 271 -10.86 -21.91 -3.64
C LEU A 271 -11.90 -20.89 -3.18
N TYR A 272 -12.87 -20.54 -4.02
CA TYR A 272 -13.90 -19.58 -3.63
C TYR A 272 -14.98 -20.27 -2.79
N SER A 273 -14.88 -20.12 -1.48
CA SER A 273 -15.81 -20.61 -0.46
C SER A 273 -16.90 -19.59 -0.06
N GLY A 274 -16.81 -18.35 -0.54
CA GLY A 274 -17.74 -17.27 -0.21
C GLY A 274 -19.14 -17.43 -0.81
N SER A 275 -20.11 -16.71 -0.24
CA SER A 275 -21.48 -16.62 -0.79
C SER A 275 -21.46 -16.01 -2.19
N ILE A 276 -22.32 -16.51 -3.07
CA ILE A 276 -22.50 -15.95 -4.42
C ILE A 276 -23.39 -14.69 -4.37
N ALA A 277 -24.34 -14.63 -3.44
CA ALA A 277 -25.26 -13.49 -3.30
C ALA A 277 -24.59 -12.27 -2.67
N THR A 278 -23.56 -12.49 -1.84
CA THR A 278 -22.76 -11.44 -1.19
C THR A 278 -21.29 -11.80 -1.34
N PRO A 279 -20.69 -11.53 -2.51
CA PRO A 279 -19.34 -11.98 -2.78
C PRO A 279 -18.32 -11.34 -1.83
N ASN A 280 -17.47 -12.17 -1.22
CA ASN A 280 -16.31 -11.71 -0.46
C ASN A 280 -15.04 -12.32 -1.08
N PHE A 281 -14.40 -11.57 -1.97
CA PHE A 281 -13.21 -12.04 -2.68
C PHE A 281 -11.93 -12.00 -1.84
N GLU A 282 -11.95 -11.34 -0.68
CA GLU A 282 -10.81 -11.30 0.24
C GLU A 282 -10.48 -12.70 0.80
N THR A 283 -11.43 -13.64 0.77
CA THR A 283 -11.18 -15.03 1.23
C THR A 283 -10.32 -15.84 0.27
N ILE A 284 -10.21 -15.44 -1.00
CA ILE A 284 -9.47 -16.21 -2.01
C ILE A 284 -7.98 -16.25 -1.68
N LEU A 285 -7.41 -15.13 -1.23
CA LEU A 285 -5.98 -15.06 -0.94
C LEU A 285 -5.60 -16.03 0.21
N PRO A 286 -6.27 -16.00 1.39
CA PRO A 286 -6.05 -17.01 2.42
C PRO A 286 -6.17 -18.46 1.92
N GLU A 287 -7.17 -18.75 1.09
CA GLU A 287 -7.40 -20.11 0.56
C GLU A 287 -6.27 -20.56 -0.38
N VAL A 288 -5.81 -19.68 -1.27
CA VAL A 288 -4.64 -19.95 -2.14
C VAL A 288 -3.41 -20.24 -1.28
N LEU A 289 -3.19 -19.43 -0.26
CA LEU A 289 -2.03 -19.57 0.62
C LEU A 289 -2.09 -20.88 1.41
N ALA A 290 -3.25 -21.24 1.97
CA ALA A 290 -3.45 -22.47 2.73
C ALA A 290 -3.31 -23.74 1.88
N HIS A 291 -3.76 -23.71 0.62
CA HIS A 291 -3.76 -24.88 -0.26
C HIS A 291 -2.43 -25.10 -0.99
N TYR A 292 -1.76 -24.05 -1.46
CA TYR A 292 -0.61 -24.18 -2.36
C TYR A 292 0.74 -23.88 -1.70
N ILE A 293 0.76 -23.16 -0.58
CA ILE A 293 2.01 -22.71 0.03
C ILE A 293 2.40 -23.65 1.18
N PRO A 294 3.58 -24.30 1.12
CA PRO A 294 4.03 -25.20 2.19
C PRO A 294 4.12 -24.49 3.54
N VAL A 295 3.78 -25.19 4.63
CA VAL A 295 3.64 -24.62 5.99
C VAL A 295 4.81 -23.74 6.45
N GLY A 296 6.06 -24.11 6.13
CA GLY A 296 7.23 -23.29 6.48
C GLY A 296 7.33 -22.00 5.67
N LEU A 297 7.07 -22.07 4.36
CA LEU A 297 7.04 -20.90 3.49
C LEU A 297 5.84 -20.00 3.79
N LEU A 298 4.71 -20.60 4.17
CA LEU A 298 3.50 -19.88 4.60
C LEU A 298 3.82 -19.02 5.81
N GLY A 299 4.39 -19.60 6.88
CA GLY A 299 4.80 -18.83 8.06
C GLY A 299 5.79 -17.71 7.74
N PHE A 300 6.77 -17.98 6.86
CA PHE A 300 7.74 -17.00 6.41
C PHE A 300 7.11 -15.83 5.62
N LEU A 301 6.21 -16.14 4.69
CA LEU A 301 5.44 -15.15 3.95
C LEU A 301 4.55 -14.33 4.88
N MET A 302 3.86 -14.98 5.82
CA MET A 302 2.97 -14.31 6.76
C MET A 302 3.71 -13.32 7.64
N ALA A 303 4.88 -13.71 8.14
CA ALA A 303 5.77 -12.80 8.87
C ALA A 303 6.16 -11.59 8.00
N GLY A 304 6.49 -11.81 6.72
CA GLY A 304 6.81 -10.75 5.77
C GLY A 304 5.64 -9.80 5.49
N LEU A 305 4.43 -10.32 5.30
CA LEU A 305 3.23 -9.53 5.02
C LEU A 305 2.79 -8.69 6.22
N ILE A 306 2.76 -9.28 7.43
CA ILE A 306 2.47 -8.55 8.67
C ILE A 306 3.53 -7.47 8.88
N ALA A 307 4.81 -7.80 8.70
CA ALA A 307 5.88 -6.84 8.88
C ALA A 307 5.82 -5.70 7.84
N ALA A 308 5.48 -5.99 6.58
CA ALA A 308 5.27 -4.96 5.56
C ALA A 308 4.10 -4.02 5.91
N PHE A 309 3.03 -4.55 6.51
CA PHE A 309 1.95 -3.73 7.04
C PHE A 309 2.45 -2.82 8.17
N MET A 310 3.17 -3.39 9.14
CA MET A 310 3.76 -2.64 10.25
C MET A 310 4.70 -1.53 9.76
N SER A 311 5.44 -1.75 8.66
CA SER A 311 6.27 -0.72 8.03
C SER A 311 5.46 0.47 7.50
N ASN A 312 4.35 0.22 6.81
CA ASN A 312 3.49 1.31 6.33
C ASN A 312 2.91 2.13 7.49
N PHE A 313 2.48 1.47 8.57
CA PHE A 313 2.05 2.15 9.79
C PHE A 313 3.20 2.97 10.38
N ALA A 314 4.37 2.37 10.55
CA ALA A 314 5.56 3.02 11.12
C ALA A 314 5.96 4.27 10.34
N ALA A 315 5.98 4.20 9.02
CA ALA A 315 6.31 5.33 8.16
C ALA A 315 5.25 6.44 8.26
N THR A 316 3.96 6.08 8.29
CA THR A 316 2.84 7.03 8.44
C THR A 316 2.89 7.76 9.78
N VAL A 317 3.12 7.03 10.88
CA VAL A 317 3.29 7.60 12.21
C VAL A 317 4.48 8.56 12.25
N ASN A 318 5.62 8.19 11.64
CA ASN A 318 6.81 9.04 11.60
C ASN A 318 6.65 10.30 10.71
N ALA A 319 5.62 10.33 9.85
CA ALA A 319 5.30 11.50 9.05
C ALA A 319 4.67 12.63 9.87
N ALA A 320 3.78 12.30 10.82
CA ALA A 320 2.97 13.29 11.54
C ALA A 320 3.80 14.30 12.36
N PRO A 321 4.81 13.87 13.15
CA PRO A 321 5.69 14.79 13.87
C PRO A 321 6.40 15.77 12.97
N ALA A 322 6.79 15.36 11.76
CA ALA A 322 7.47 16.24 10.83
C ALA A 322 6.60 17.47 10.51
N TYR A 323 5.30 17.27 10.27
CA TYR A 323 4.35 18.35 10.01
C TYR A 323 3.99 19.14 11.27
N ILE A 324 3.61 18.48 12.38
CA ILE A 324 3.19 19.22 13.60
C ILE A 324 4.36 19.97 14.23
N VAL A 325 5.53 19.35 14.35
CA VAL A 325 6.67 19.95 15.04
C VAL A 325 7.37 20.98 14.16
N ASN A 326 7.66 20.68 12.89
CA ASN A 326 8.40 21.64 12.04
C ASN A 326 7.49 22.70 11.41
N ASP A 327 6.34 22.30 10.86
CA ASP A 327 5.50 23.22 10.09
C ASP A 327 4.55 24.06 10.96
N ILE A 328 4.22 23.60 12.17
CA ILE A 328 3.34 24.31 13.11
C ILE A 328 4.13 24.85 14.30
N TYR A 329 4.66 23.97 15.16
CA TYR A 329 5.24 24.37 16.44
C TYR A 329 6.50 25.24 16.28
N LYS A 330 7.52 24.72 15.59
CA LYS A 330 8.76 25.45 15.33
C LYS A 330 8.51 26.70 14.50
N ARG A 331 7.54 26.69 13.59
CA ARG A 331 7.30 27.84 12.71
C ARG A 331 6.53 28.98 13.37
N TYR A 332 5.46 28.68 14.12
CA TYR A 332 4.52 29.69 14.58
C TYR A 332 4.48 29.87 16.10
N ILE A 333 4.96 28.89 16.87
CA ILE A 333 4.85 28.89 18.33
C ILE A 333 6.20 29.23 18.97
N ASN A 334 7.24 28.44 18.71
CA ASN A 334 8.57 28.66 19.29
C ASN A 334 9.70 28.25 18.32
N PRO A 335 10.20 29.19 17.49
CA PRO A 335 11.26 28.90 16.51
C PRO A 335 12.65 28.64 17.08
N ASN A 336 12.89 29.10 18.30
CA ASN A 336 14.21 29.06 18.94
C ASN A 336 14.24 28.09 20.13
N ALA A 337 13.31 27.14 20.19
CA ALA A 337 13.30 26.12 21.24
C ALA A 337 14.56 25.23 21.13
N ASP A 338 15.01 24.71 22.28
CA ASP A 338 16.09 23.73 22.32
C ASP A 338 15.72 22.48 21.49
N PRO A 339 16.67 21.88 20.74
CA PRO A 339 16.43 20.64 19.98
C PRO A 339 15.71 19.53 20.76
N LYS A 340 15.98 19.38 22.06
CA LYS A 340 15.31 18.40 22.93
C LYS A 340 13.81 18.65 23.05
N VAL A 341 13.39 19.92 23.03
CA VAL A 341 11.96 20.29 23.07
C VAL A 341 11.26 19.83 21.80
N TYR A 342 11.86 20.00 20.63
CA TYR A 342 11.29 19.49 19.38
C TYR A 342 11.17 17.96 19.37
N VAL A 343 12.18 17.26 19.90
CA VAL A 343 12.15 15.79 20.02
C VAL A 343 11.03 15.35 20.96
N ASN A 344 10.89 15.98 22.13
CA ASN A 344 9.80 15.66 23.06
C ASN A 344 8.42 15.91 22.44
N TRP A 345 8.24 17.02 21.72
CA TRP A 345 7.00 17.28 20.97
C TRP A 345 6.76 16.26 19.86
N SER A 346 7.83 15.69 19.29
CA SER A 346 7.71 14.64 18.27
C SER A 346 7.15 13.36 18.90
N TYR A 347 7.61 12.98 20.10
CA TYR A 347 7.07 11.83 20.83
C TYR A 347 5.61 12.04 21.25
N VAL A 348 5.27 13.22 21.79
CA VAL A 348 3.89 13.55 22.16
C VAL A 348 2.98 13.50 20.93
N THR A 349 3.42 14.10 19.83
CA THR A 349 2.67 14.08 18.57
C THR A 349 2.41 12.65 18.13
N THR A 350 3.45 11.82 18.03
CA THR A 350 3.36 10.41 17.64
C THR A 350 2.31 9.66 18.45
N LEU A 351 2.34 9.80 19.78
CA LEU A 351 1.38 9.11 20.64
C LEU A 351 -0.06 9.62 20.41
N VAL A 352 -0.24 10.94 20.26
CA VAL A 352 -1.57 11.53 20.03
C VAL A 352 -2.17 11.08 18.70
N VAL A 353 -1.43 11.13 17.59
CA VAL A 353 -1.99 10.68 16.30
C VAL A 353 -2.29 9.19 16.28
N ILE A 354 -1.54 8.35 17.01
CA ILE A 354 -1.85 6.94 17.14
C ILE A 354 -3.16 6.74 17.91
N VAL A 355 -3.32 7.40 19.06
CA VAL A 355 -4.54 7.30 19.89
C VAL A 355 -5.78 7.82 19.16
N VAL A 356 -5.63 8.81 18.28
CA VAL A 356 -6.73 9.34 17.46
C VAL A 356 -7.01 8.46 16.24
N GLY A 357 -5.97 7.83 15.68
CA GLY A 357 -6.08 6.98 14.49
C GLY A 357 -6.62 5.58 14.78
N VAL A 358 -6.26 4.99 15.91
CA VAL A 358 -6.81 3.73 16.45
C VAL A 358 -8.18 3.99 17.06
#